data_AF-A0A667W8R6-F1
#
_entry.id   AF-A0A667W8R6-F1
#
_cell.length_a   1.000
_cell.length_b   1.000
_cell.length_c   1.000
_cell.angle_alpha   90.00
_cell.angle_beta   90.00
_cell.angle_gamma   90.00
#
_symmetry.space_group_name_H-M   'P 1'
#
loop_
_entity.id
_entity.type
_entity.pdbx_description
1 polymer ?
#
loop_
_entity_poly.entity_id
_entity_poly.type
_entity_poly.pdbx_seq_one_letter_code
_entity_poly.pdbx_strand_id
1 'polypeptide(L)'
;MSKNSLSTNQELYQGDYLLSNNGNYKAIFQDNGNFVIYKWAQQWETNTSGLGGNRVVMQGDGNLVMYTSSDKPVWDSKICNREDPRMRLALTDEGRLVGSGDVDNSLRQTTC
;
A
#
# COMPACT_ATOMS: atom_id res chain seq x y z
N MET A 1 -5.94 -11.86 -12.78
CA MET A 1 -5.17 -12.45 -11.67
C MET A 1 -5.09 -11.42 -10.57
N SER A 2 -5.48 -11.76 -9.34
CA SER A 2 -5.30 -10.89 -8.19
C SER A 2 -3.81 -10.79 -7.84
N LYS A 3 -3.32 -9.57 -7.61
CA LYS A 3 -1.95 -9.34 -7.14
C LYS A 3 -1.95 -9.45 -5.61
N ASN A 4 -0.85 -9.90 -5.02
CA ASN A 4 -0.63 -9.85 -3.58
C ASN A 4 0.37 -8.75 -3.18
N SER A 5 1.05 -8.15 -4.16
CA SER A 5 2.07 -7.13 -3.93
C SER A 5 2.11 -6.04 -5.00
N LEU A 6 2.61 -4.87 -4.61
CA LEU A 6 3.05 -3.76 -5.47
C LEU A 6 4.57 -3.70 -5.48
N SER A 7 5.18 -3.65 -6.65
CA SER A 7 6.62 -3.35 -6.77
C SER A 7 6.87 -1.84 -6.73
N THR A 8 8.12 -1.44 -6.51
CA THR A 8 8.57 -0.06 -6.64
C THR A 8 8.03 0.61 -7.92
N ASN A 9 7.54 1.84 -7.77
CA ASN A 9 6.90 2.69 -8.78
C ASN A 9 5.63 2.09 -9.40
N GLN A 10 5.08 0.99 -8.87
CA GLN A 10 3.76 0.53 -9.26
C GLN A 10 2.68 1.32 -8.53
N GLU A 11 1.58 1.50 -9.24
CA GLU A 11 0.42 2.24 -8.79
C GLU A 11 -0.79 1.31 -8.67
N LEU A 12 -1.68 1.64 -7.73
CA LEU A 12 -3.06 1.19 -7.71
C LEU A 12 -3.96 2.37 -8.07
N TYR A 13 -4.88 2.14 -9.00
CA TYR A 13 -5.98 3.05 -9.29
C TYR A 13 -7.23 2.64 -8.53
N GLN A 14 -8.23 3.52 -8.53
CA GLN A 14 -9.52 3.25 -7.90
C GLN A 14 -10.11 1.94 -8.46
N GLY A 15 -10.58 1.07 -7.56
CA GLY A 15 -11.06 -0.27 -7.85
C GLY A 15 -9.98 -1.36 -7.79
N ASP A 16 -8.69 -1.00 -7.89
CA ASP A 16 -7.60 -1.98 -7.78
C ASP A 16 -7.44 -2.49 -6.34
N TYR A 17 -6.99 -3.73 -6.23
CA TYR A 17 -6.81 -4.38 -4.94
C TYR A 17 -5.65 -5.37 -4.92
N LEU A 18 -5.17 -5.62 -3.72
CA LEU A 18 -4.28 -6.72 -3.37
C LEU A 18 -5.05 -7.77 -2.56
N LEU A 19 -4.77 -9.05 -2.81
CA LEU A 19 -5.23 -10.17 -1.99
C LEU A 19 -4.05 -10.83 -1.30
N SER A 20 -4.22 -11.22 -0.04
CA SER A 20 -3.26 -12.07 0.65
C SER A 20 -3.13 -13.43 -0.03
N ASN A 21 -2.02 -14.14 0.22
CA ASN A 21 -1.77 -15.44 -0.42
C ASN A 21 -2.82 -16.49 -0.04
N ASN A 22 -3.32 -16.43 1.20
CA ASN A 22 -4.41 -17.26 1.68
C ASN A 22 -5.81 -16.77 1.25
N GLY A 23 -5.90 -15.64 0.53
CA GLY A 23 -7.16 -15.06 0.04
C GLY A 23 -8.08 -14.46 1.12
N ASN A 24 -7.69 -14.48 2.40
CA ASN A 24 -8.54 -14.02 3.49
C ASN A 24 -8.54 -12.50 3.68
N TYR A 25 -7.50 -11.81 3.22
CA TYR A 25 -7.39 -10.37 3.34
C TYR A 25 -7.39 -9.70 1.97
N LYS A 26 -8.05 -8.54 1.90
CA LYS A 26 -8.12 -7.69 0.71
C LYS A 26 -7.78 -6.26 1.07
N ALA A 27 -6.72 -5.72 0.48
CA ALA A 27 -6.44 -4.29 0.52
C ALA A 27 -6.97 -3.67 -0.79
N ILE A 28 -7.93 -2.76 -0.71
CA ILE A 28 -8.57 -2.15 -1.89
C ILE A 28 -8.45 -0.63 -1.83
N PHE A 29 -8.15 -0.03 -2.97
CA PHE A 29 -8.29 1.40 -3.15
C PHE A 29 -9.69 1.68 -3.72
N GLN A 30 -10.57 2.21 -2.89
CA GLN A 30 -11.98 2.40 -3.22
C GLN A 30 -12.20 3.65 -4.09
N ASP A 31 -13.31 3.68 -4.81
CA ASP A 31 -13.69 4.78 -5.73
C ASP A 31 -13.88 6.12 -5.01
N ASN A 32 -14.14 6.10 -3.70
CA ASN A 32 -14.23 7.30 -2.87
C ASN A 32 -12.85 7.87 -2.47
N GLY A 33 -11.75 7.23 -2.87
CA GLY A 33 -10.39 7.64 -2.52
C GLY A 33 -9.93 7.14 -1.14
N ASN A 34 -10.63 6.19 -0.54
CA ASN A 34 -10.19 5.54 0.70
C ASN A 34 -9.41 4.26 0.39
N PHE A 35 -8.33 4.00 1.12
CA PHE A 35 -7.60 2.75 1.02
C PHE A 35 -7.87 1.90 2.26
N VAL A 36 -8.45 0.71 2.05
CA VAL A 36 -9.08 -0.07 3.12
C VAL A 36 -8.59 -1.51 3.09
N ILE A 37 -8.30 -2.07 4.25
CA ILE A 37 -7.98 -3.49 4.44
C ILE A 37 -9.19 -4.20 5.05
N TYR A 38 -9.67 -5.21 4.34
CA TYR A 38 -10.74 -6.10 4.76
C TYR A 38 -10.22 -7.49 5.06
N LYS A 39 -10.89 -8.17 6.00
CA LYS A 39 -10.91 -9.64 6.09
C LYS A 39 -12.34 -10.11 5.83
N TRP A 40 -13.08 -10.40 6.92
CA TRP A 40 -14.54 -10.59 6.94
C TRP A 40 -15.28 -9.29 7.25
N ALA A 41 -14.57 -8.33 7.83
CA ALA A 41 -15.01 -6.98 8.15
C ALA A 41 -13.86 -6.01 7.89
N GLN A 42 -14.15 -4.71 7.89
CA GLN A 42 -13.14 -3.66 7.82
C GLN A 42 -12.17 -3.79 9.00
N GLN A 43 -10.87 -3.85 8.73
CA GLN A 43 -9.84 -3.96 9.76
C GLN A 43 -9.10 -2.64 9.96
N TRP A 44 -8.84 -1.93 8.87
CA TRP A 44 -8.09 -0.68 8.87
C TRP A 44 -8.41 0.14 7.63
N GLU A 45 -8.29 1.47 7.73
CA GLU A 45 -8.45 2.40 6.62
C GLU A 45 -7.54 3.63 6.76
N THR A 46 -7.26 4.29 5.64
CA THR A 46 -6.49 5.56 5.60
C THR A 46 -7.28 6.78 6.05
N ASN A 47 -8.62 6.70 6.10
CA ASN A 47 -9.52 7.83 6.34
C ASN A 47 -9.36 8.98 5.31
N THR A 48 -9.13 8.62 4.05
CA THR A 48 -8.87 9.58 2.96
C THR A 48 -10.06 9.76 2.02
N SER A 49 -11.23 9.20 2.38
CA SER A 49 -12.46 9.32 1.61
C SER A 49 -12.79 10.79 1.34
N GLY A 50 -13.04 11.13 0.07
CA GLY A 50 -13.41 12.49 -0.34
C GLY A 50 -12.25 13.49 -0.45
N LEU A 51 -11.00 13.07 -0.18
CA LEU A 51 -9.82 13.92 -0.37
C LEU A 51 -9.36 14.02 -1.83
N GLY A 52 -10.05 13.33 -2.75
CA GLY A 52 -9.75 13.38 -4.19
C GLY A 52 -8.54 12.54 -4.62
N GLY A 53 -8.09 11.61 -3.77
CA GLY A 53 -7.06 10.64 -4.13
C GLY A 53 -7.55 9.75 -5.28
N ASN A 54 -6.76 9.62 -6.34
CA ASN A 54 -7.10 8.82 -7.52
C ASN A 54 -6.06 7.72 -7.83
N ARG A 55 -4.90 7.74 -7.17
CA ARG A 55 -3.93 6.66 -7.23
C ARG A 55 -3.13 6.55 -5.94
N VAL A 56 -2.63 5.34 -5.68
CA VAL A 56 -1.70 5.03 -4.60
C VAL A 56 -0.43 4.46 -5.22
N VAL A 57 0.73 4.99 -4.86
CA VAL A 57 2.03 4.65 -5.45
C VAL A 57 2.96 4.13 -4.38
N MET A 58 3.58 2.97 -4.63
CA MET A 58 4.71 2.50 -3.84
C MET A 58 5.99 3.16 -4.36
N GLN A 59 6.53 4.13 -3.65
CA GLN A 59 7.71 4.88 -4.09
C GLN A 59 9.01 4.10 -3.86
N GLY A 60 10.10 4.54 -4.50
CA GLY A 60 11.43 3.88 -4.43
C GLY A 60 12.10 3.93 -3.06
N ASP A 61 11.68 4.88 -2.23
CA ASP A 61 12.08 5.02 -0.83
C ASP A 61 11.26 4.14 0.12
N GLY A 62 10.27 3.41 -0.39
CA GLY A 62 9.42 2.53 0.41
C GLY A 62 8.21 3.22 1.02
N ASN A 63 7.99 4.49 0.70
CA ASN A 63 6.80 5.20 1.12
C ASN A 63 5.62 4.85 0.21
N LEU A 64 4.50 4.48 0.81
CA LEU A 64 3.22 4.38 0.11
C LEU A 64 2.54 5.74 0.16
N VAL A 65 2.35 6.38 -1.00
CA VAL A 65 1.80 7.73 -1.11
C VAL A 65 0.54 7.73 -1.97
N MET A 66 -0.49 8.41 -1.49
CA MET A 66 -1.72 8.66 -2.24
C MET A 66 -1.68 10.03 -2.89
N TYR A 67 -1.98 10.08 -4.18
CA TYR A 67 -1.99 11.31 -4.97
C TYR A 67 -3.38 11.60 -5.54
N THR A 68 -3.66 12.89 -5.71
CA THR A 68 -4.78 13.38 -6.53
C THR A 68 -4.44 13.36 -8.02
N SER A 69 -5.44 13.62 -8.87
CA SER A 69 -5.26 13.76 -10.32
C SER A 69 -4.36 14.94 -10.73
N SER A 70 -4.10 15.90 -9.83
CA SER A 70 -3.18 17.02 -10.05
C SER A 70 -1.81 16.79 -9.40
N ASP A 71 -1.44 15.54 -9.12
CA ASP A 71 -0.16 15.13 -8.51
C ASP A 71 0.12 15.72 -7.13
N LYS A 72 -0.95 16.09 -6.40
CA LYS A 72 -0.83 16.52 -5.00
C LYS A 72 -0.92 15.33 -4.05
N PRO A 73 0.04 15.13 -3.13
CA PRO A 73 -0.06 14.09 -2.12
C PRO A 73 -1.17 14.44 -1.11
N VAL A 74 -2.01 13.46 -0.76
CA VAL A 74 -3.10 13.63 0.22
C VAL A 74 -2.92 12.76 1.45
N TRP A 75 -2.10 11.72 1.34
CA TRP A 75 -1.76 10.82 2.43
C TRP A 75 -0.46 10.10 2.11
N ASP A 76 0.32 9.79 3.14
CA ASP A 76 1.51 8.96 3.04
C ASP A 76 1.65 8.03 4.26
N SER A 77 2.28 6.89 4.05
CA SER A 77 2.48 5.88 5.10
C SER A 77 3.54 6.26 6.13
N LYS A 78 4.32 7.31 5.86
CA LYS A 78 5.46 7.76 6.67
C LYS A 78 6.57 6.71 6.84
N ILE A 79 6.59 5.73 5.94
CA ILE A 79 7.63 4.71 5.90
C ILE A 79 8.72 5.22 4.95
N CYS A 80 9.94 5.28 5.44
CA CYS A 80 11.11 5.54 4.62
C CYS A 80 12.14 4.43 4.89
N ASN A 81 12.26 3.52 3.94
CA ASN A 81 13.32 2.53 3.95
C ASN A 81 14.52 3.05 3.17
N ARG A 82 15.67 2.39 3.35
CA ARG A 82 16.82 2.63 2.47
C ARG A 82 16.40 2.29 1.05
N GLU A 83 16.61 3.21 0.11
CA GLU A 83 16.20 3.03 -1.30
C GLU A 83 16.63 1.65 -1.82
N ASP A 84 15.65 0.81 -2.14
CA ASP A 84 15.86 -0.51 -2.71
C ASP A 84 15.00 -0.64 -3.98
N PRO A 85 15.63 -0.75 -5.16
CA PRO A 85 14.91 -0.92 -6.43
C PRO A 85 14.13 -2.24 -6.52
N ARG A 86 14.34 -3.19 -5.60
CA ARG A 86 13.65 -4.48 -5.53
C ARG A 86 12.53 -4.50 -4.50
N MET A 87 12.28 -3.39 -3.81
CA MET A 87 11.28 -3.33 -2.77
C MET A 87 9.88 -3.61 -3.32
N ARG A 88 9.12 -4.40 -2.56
CA ARG A 88 7.72 -4.69 -2.86
C ARG A 88 6.87 -4.49 -1.62
N LEU A 89 5.73 -3.82 -1.74
CA LEU A 89 4.72 -3.81 -0.70
C LEU A 89 3.83 -5.03 -0.87
N ALA A 90 3.86 -5.98 0.06
CA ALA A 90 3.03 -7.18 0.03
C ALA A 90 1.96 -7.15 1.12
N LEU A 91 0.75 -7.60 0.79
CA LEU A 91 -0.29 -7.90 1.76
C LEU A 91 -0.04 -9.30 2.34
N THR A 92 0.32 -9.33 3.61
CA THR A 92 0.57 -10.58 4.35
C THR A 92 -0.72 -11.31 4.68
N ASP A 93 -0.59 -12.60 5.00
CA ASP A 93 -1.69 -13.45 5.47
C ASP A 93 -2.21 -13.08 6.87
N GLU A 94 -1.58 -12.09 7.50
CA GLU A 94 -1.94 -11.50 8.79
C GLU A 94 -2.71 -10.17 8.63
N GLY A 95 -2.88 -9.69 7.40
CA GLY A 95 -3.57 -8.43 7.12
C GLY A 95 -2.71 -7.18 7.28
N ARG A 96 -1.39 -7.32 7.22
CA ARG A 96 -0.44 -6.20 7.27
C ARG A 96 0.17 -5.94 5.90
N LEU A 97 0.37 -4.68 5.57
CA LEU A 97 1.17 -4.27 4.41
C LEU A 97 2.62 -4.11 4.86
N VAL A 98 3.50 -4.90 4.25
CA VAL A 98 4.93 -4.91 4.61
C VAL A 98 5.77 -4.68 3.36
N GLY A 99 6.77 -3.82 3.47
CA GLY A 99 7.81 -3.71 2.45
C GLY A 99 8.74 -4.92 2.55
N SER A 100 8.71 -5.81 1.57
CA SER A 100 9.74 -6.83 1.38
C SER A 100 10.84 -6.24 0.49
N GLY A 101 11.83 -5.65 1.15
CA GLY A 101 13.19 -5.48 0.63
C GLY A 101 14.07 -6.40 1.45
N ASP A 102 14.66 -7.40 0.79
CA ASP A 102 15.60 -8.39 1.33
C ASP A 102 15.09 -9.48 2.29
N VAL A 103 15.52 -10.69 1.95
CA VAL A 103 15.46 -11.97 2.68
C VAL A 103 16.40 -12.01 3.89
N ASP A 104 16.86 -10.86 4.41
CA ASP A 104 17.69 -10.84 5.60
C ASP A 104 17.01 -10.15 6.79
N ASN A 105 16.90 -10.95 7.84
CA ASN A 105 16.13 -10.77 9.03
C ASN A 105 16.77 -9.72 9.94
N SER A 106 16.67 -8.43 9.61
CA SER A 106 16.58 -7.33 10.59
C SER A 106 16.69 -5.99 9.89
N LEU A 107 15.61 -5.23 9.72
CA LEU A 107 15.74 -3.76 9.71
C LEU A 107 14.50 -3.11 10.29
N ARG A 108 14.78 -2.22 11.24
CA ARG A 108 13.83 -1.42 12.01
C ARG A 108 13.04 -0.55 11.03
N GLN A 109 11.72 -0.68 11.07
CA GLN A 109 10.80 0.29 10.46
C GLN A 109 11.18 1.67 10.98
N THR A 110 11.83 2.47 10.14
CA THR A 110 12.21 3.83 10.49
C THR A 110 11.09 4.70 9.95
N THR A 111 10.26 5.20 10.85
CA THR A 111 9.34 6.29 10.55
C THR A 111 10.15 7.55 10.33
N CYS A 112 10.02 8.14 9.15
CA CYS A 112 10.18 9.58 8.97
C CYS A 112 8.89 10.26 9.51
#